data_AF-A0A9X1MSE7-F1
#
_entry.id   AF-A0A9X1MSE7-F1
#
_cell.length_a   1.000
_cell.length_b   1.000
_cell.length_c   1.000
_cell.angle_alpha   90.00
_cell.angle_beta   90.00
_cell.angle_gamma   90.00
#
_symmetry.space_group_name_H-M   'P 1'
#
loop_
_entity.id
_entity.type
_entity.pdbx_description
1 polymer ?
#
loop_
_entity_poly.entity_id
_entity_poly.type
_entity_poly.pdbx_seq_one_letter_code
_entity_poly.pdbx_strand_id
1 'polypeptide(L)' 'MKYLIWSLVAALIILHQDFWNWDNANLIFGFLPVTLFYQICISLGAGLTWFLAVQFAWPAELEYIEQQLEEKEGED' A
#
# COMPACT_ATOMS: atom_id res chain seq x y z
N MET A 1 0.01 8.69 -13.66
CA MET A 1 -0.03 8.32 -12.23
C MET A 1 -0.37 6.85 -11.99
N LYS A 2 -1.42 6.28 -12.61
CA LYS A 2 -1.83 4.87 -12.40
C LYS A 2 -0.70 3.84 -12.60
N TYR A 3 0.13 3.99 -13.66
CA TYR A 3 1.28 3.11 -13.91
C TYR A 3 2.38 3.20 -12.84
N LEU A 4 2.54 4.37 -12.21
CA LEU A 4 3.54 4.59 -11.17
C LEU A 4 3.15 3.84 -9.88
N ILE A 5 1.85 3.88 -9.53
CA ILE A 5 1.29 3.13 -8.40
C ILE A 5 1.42 1.62 -8.64
N TRP A 6 1.09 1.15 -9.85
CA TRP A 6 1.29 -0.25 -10.22
C TRP A 6 2.75 -0.69 -10.15
N SER A 7 3.68 0.16 -10.59
CA SER A 7 5.12 -0.12 -10.47
C SER A 7 5.56 -0.18 -9.00
N LEU A 8 5.02 0.68 -8.14
CA LEU A 8 5.28 0.67 -6.69
C LEU A 8 4.78 -0.62 -6.04
N VAL A 9 3.56 -1.06 -6.38
CA VAL A 9 2.98 -2.32 -5.89
C VAL A 9 3.83 -3.50 -6.34
N ALA A 10 4.21 -3.57 -7.62
CA ALA A 10 5.07 -4.63 -8.13
C ALA A 10 6.44 -4.65 -7.43
N ALA A 11 7.05 -3.48 -7.23
CA ALA A 11 8.30 -3.35 -6.50
C ALA A 11 8.16 -3.86 -5.06
N LEU A 12 7.10 -3.47 -4.34
CA LEU A 12 6.84 -3.95 -2.98
C LEU A 12 6.68 -5.46 -2.91
N ILE A 13 5.99 -6.09 -3.86
CA ILE A 13 5.83 -7.56 -3.89
C ILE A 13 7.18 -8.28 -4.00
N ILE A 14 8.06 -7.79 -4.89
CA ILE A 14 9.40 -8.35 -5.07
C ILE A 14 10.23 -8.13 -3.80
N LEU A 15 10.20 -6.91 -3.27
CA LEU A 15 10.96 -6.50 -2.10
C LEU A 15 10.50 -7.26 -0.83
N HIS A 16 9.22 -7.60 -0.75
CA HIS A 16 8.66 -8.37 0.37
C HIS A 16 9.18 -9.81 0.45
N GLN A 17 9.62 -10.43 -0.66
CA GLN A 17 10.12 -11.80 -0.63
C GLN A 17 11.35 -11.98 0.28
N ASP A 18 12.12 -10.91 0.49
CA ASP A 18 13.22 -10.84 1.47
C ASP A 18 14.20 -12.04 1.47
N PHE A 19 14.59 -12.52 0.29
CA PHE A 19 15.53 -13.66 0.19
C PHE A 19 16.96 -13.33 0.61
N TRP A 20 17.34 -12.05 0.56
CA TRP A 20 18.71 -11.59 0.81
C TRP A 20 19.04 -11.43 2.29
N ASN A 21 18.05 -11.19 3.15
CA ASN A 21 18.26 -10.88 4.56
C ASN A 21 17.97 -12.07 5.48
N TRP A 22 17.76 -13.26 4.89
CA TRP A 22 17.30 -14.46 5.58
C TRP A 22 18.33 -15.05 6.55
N ASP A 23 19.62 -14.85 6.29
CA ASP A 23 20.73 -15.31 7.15
C ASP A 23 21.41 -14.15 7.90
N ASN A 24 20.77 -12.98 7.96
CA ASN A 24 21.35 -11.78 8.55
C ASN A 24 20.97 -11.63 10.02
N ALA A 25 21.85 -12.08 10.92
CA ALA A 25 21.67 -11.97 12.36
C ALA A 25 22.05 -10.59 12.96
N ASN A 26 22.36 -9.58 12.12
CA ASN A 26 22.70 -8.26 12.63
C ASN A 26 21.51 -7.63 13.37
N LEU A 27 21.83 -6.82 14.38
CA LEU A 27 20.87 -6.09 15.21
C LEU A 27 20.97 -4.59 14.92
N ILE A 28 19.83 -3.99 14.62
CA ILE A 28 19.65 -2.53 14.55
C ILE A 28 19.22 -2.04 15.94
N PHE A 29 19.76 -0.90 16.36
CA PHE A 29 19.54 -0.31 17.69
C PHE A 29 19.91 -1.23 18.87
N GLY A 30 20.67 -2.30 18.62
CA GLY A 30 21.12 -3.25 19.64
C GLY A 30 20.09 -4.27 20.11
N PHE A 31 18.85 -4.25 19.59
CA PHE A 31 17.80 -5.20 20.01
C PHE A 31 16.90 -5.70 18.88
N LEU A 32 16.87 -5.03 17.73
CA LEU A 32 15.91 -5.31 16.67
C LEU A 32 16.62 -5.97 15.48
N PRO A 33 16.33 -7.24 15.13
CA PRO A 33 16.91 -7.90 13.97
C PRO A 33 16.72 -7.09 12.68
N VAL A 34 17.76 -6.98 11.85
CA VAL A 34 17.70 -6.23 10.57
C VAL A 34 16.55 -6.74 9.70
N THR A 35 16.30 -8.05 9.69
CA THR A 35 15.18 -8.68 8.98
C THR A 35 13.86 -8.03 9.41
N LEU A 36 13.53 -8.04 10.71
CA LEU A 36 12.32 -7.41 11.22
C LEU A 36 12.23 -5.92 10.91
N PHE A 37 13.34 -5.18 10.99
CA PHE A 37 13.34 -3.75 10.61
C PHE A 37 12.93 -3.55 9.15
N TYR A 38 13.48 -4.39 8.27
CA TYR A 38 13.17 -4.36 6.86
C TYR A 38 11.68 -4.62 6.62
N GLN A 39 11.08 -5.62 7.28
CA GLN A 39 9.63 -5.85 7.19
C GLN A 39 8.78 -4.66 7.69
N ILE A 40 9.24 -3.95 8.73
CA ILE A 40 8.57 -2.71 9.20
C ILE A 40 8.58 -1.67 8.08
N CYS A 41 9.74 -1.46 7.43
CA CYS A 41 9.86 -0.52 6.31
C CYS A 41 8.97 -0.91 5.14
N ILE A 42 8.89 -2.20 4.78
CA ILE A 42 7.98 -2.70 3.73
C ILE A 42 6.52 -2.43 4.10
N SER A 43 6.13 -2.68 5.34
CA SER A 43 4.75 -2.44 5.81
C SER A 43 4.37 -0.96 5.73
N LEU A 44 5.28 -0.06 6.14
CA LEU A 44 5.10 1.38 5.99
C LEU A 44 5.01 1.80 4.52
N GLY A 45 5.87 1.24 3.66
CA GLY A 45 5.85 1.48 2.22
C GLY A 45 4.55 1.01 1.56
N ALA A 46 4.02 -0.14 1.97
CA ALA A 46 2.73 -0.65 1.52
C ALA A 46 1.57 0.28 1.92
N GLY A 47 1.54 0.73 3.18
CA GLY A 47 0.55 1.70 3.65
C GLY A 47 0.60 3.01 2.87
N LEU A 48 1.80 3.56 2.63
CA LEU A 48 1.98 4.77 1.83
C LEU A 48 1.54 4.57 0.36
N THR A 49 1.90 3.42 -0.23
CA THR A 49 1.50 3.09 -1.59
C THR A 49 -0.02 3.00 -1.72
N TRP A 50 -0.69 2.40 -0.72
CA TRP A 50 -2.15 2.34 -0.69
C TRP A 50 -2.79 3.71 -0.49
N PHE A 51 -2.23 4.55 0.37
CA PHE A 51 -2.68 5.94 0.53
C PHE A 51 -2.60 6.72 -0.80
N LEU A 52 -1.49 6.59 -1.53
CA LEU A 52 -1.35 7.18 -2.86
C LEU A 52 -2.31 6.54 -3.87
N ALA A 53 -2.58 5.24 -3.77
CA ALA A 53 -3.54 4.55 -4.62
C ALA A 53 -4.95 5.11 -4.44
N VAL A 54 -5.39 5.31 -3.21
CA VAL A 54 -6.68 5.95 -2.92
C VAL A 54 -6.72 7.37 -3.49
N GLN A 55 -5.67 8.18 -3.29
CA GLN A 55 -5.75 9.56 -3.78
C GLN A 55 -5.67 9.74 -5.30
N PHE A 56 -4.95 8.88 -6.01
CA PHE A 56 -4.67 9.08 -7.43
C PHE A 56 -5.35 8.08 -8.36
N ALA A 57 -5.80 6.94 -7.84
CA ALA A 57 -6.42 5.88 -8.65
C ALA A 57 -7.87 5.59 -8.25
N TRP A 58 -8.37 6.11 -7.11
CA TRP A 58 -9.78 5.99 -6.77
C TRP A 58 -10.64 6.82 -7.73
N PRO A 59 -11.65 6.22 -8.37
CA PRO A 59 -12.47 6.91 -9.35
C PRO A 59 -13.55 7.76 -8.67
N ALA A 60 -13.49 9.08 -8.86
CA ALA A 60 -14.50 10.03 -8.38
C ALA A 60 -15.89 9.83 -9.02
N GLU A 61 -15.97 9.13 -10.16
CA GLU A 61 -17.24 8.80 -10.81
C GLU A 61 -18.10 7.86 -9.95
N LEU A 62 -17.49 7.03 -9.09
CA LEU A 62 -18.24 6.18 -8.17
C LEU A 62 -18.98 6.99 -7.11
N GLU A 63 -18.39 8.08 -6.61
CA GLU A 63 -19.05 8.97 -5.64
C GLU A 63 -20.30 9.62 -6.24
N TYR A 64 -20.24 10.04 -7.52
CA TYR A 64 -21.39 10.62 -8.20
C TYR A 64 -22.52 9.60 -8.41
N ILE A 65 -22.18 8.36 -8.78
CA ILE A 65 -23.17 7.28 -8.95
C ILE A 65 -23.84 6.96 -7.61
N GLU A 66 -23.08 6.92 -6.51
CA GLU A 66 -23.58 6.64 -5.17
C GLU A 66 -24.57 7.75 -4.71
N GLN A 67 -24.23 9.02 -4.92
CA GLN A 67 -25.13 10.15 -4.64
C GLN A 67 -26.44 10.10 -5.45
N GLN A 68 -26.37 9.71 -6.73
CA GLN A 68 -27.56 9.56 -7.58
C GLN A 68 -28.47 8.40 -7.17
N LEU A 69 -27.90 7.33 -6.59
CA LEU A 69 -28.68 6.20 -6.07
C LEU A 69 -29.40 6.57 -4.78
N GLU A 70 -28.75 7.27 -3.86
CA GLU A 70 -29.38 7.77 -2.62
C GLU A 70 -30.52 8.75 -2.89
N GLU A 71 -30.37 9.65 -3.87
CA GLU A 71 -31.42 10.60 -4.25
C GLU A 71 -32.67 9.89 -4.81
N LYS A 72 -32.46 8.80 -5.58
CA LYS A 72 -33.56 7.96 -6.08
C LYS A 72 -34.27 7.15 -4.99
N GLU A 73 -33.53 6.55 -4.06
CA GLU A 73 -34.13 5.80 -2.95
C GLU A 73 -34.94 6.68 -1.99
N GLY A 74 -34.62 7.98 -1.91
CA GLY A 74 -35.39 8.94 -1.12
C GLY A 74 -36.65 9.48 -1.81
N GLU A 75 -36.81 9.28 -3.12
CA GLU A 75 -37.99 9.69 -3.90
C GLU A 75 -39.09 8.61 -3.99
N ASP A 76 -38.75 7.34 -3.75
CA ASP A 76 -39.67 6.18 -3.76
C ASP A 76 -40.33 5.91 -2.39
#